data_AF-A0A918IEX1-F1
#
_entry.id   AF-A0A918IEX1-F1
#
_cell.length_a   1.000
_cell.length_b   1.000
_cell.length_c   1.000
_cell.angle_alpha   90.00
_cell.angle_beta   90.00
_cell.angle_gamma   90.00
#
_symmetry.space_group_name_H-M   'P 1'
#
loop_
_entity.id
_entity.type
_entity.pdbx_description
1 polymer ?
#
loop_
_entity_poly.entity_id
_entity_poly.type
_entity_poly.pdbx_seq_one_letter_code
_entity_poly.pdbx_strand_id
1 'polypeptide(L)'
;MAQRATNRLGKRAPQSRDTVLVMPAQLLCPCCEQDWVRLYRFKADGTSFRLCAECDSLWWPDEAVAVARAHFLDDVVAARLGLEGNPWNDRVWTDVIEPTPGLRR
;
A
#
# COMPACT_ATOMS: atom_id res chain seq x y z
N MET A 1 35.46 -27.65 60.82
CA MET A 1 35.32 -28.14 59.43
C MET A 1 34.27 -27.29 58.75
N ALA A 2 34.64 -26.72 57.60
CA ALA A 2 33.95 -25.62 56.95
C ALA A 2 33.07 -26.08 55.78
N GLN A 3 32.17 -25.18 55.35
CA GLN A 3 31.59 -25.02 53.99
C GLN A 3 30.35 -25.86 53.61
N ARG A 4 29.25 -25.13 53.33
CA ARG A 4 28.44 -25.16 52.08
C ARG A 4 27.36 -24.05 52.17
N ALA A 5 27.52 -22.94 51.44
CA ALA A 5 27.04 -22.68 50.06
C ALA A 5 25.64 -22.02 50.07
N THR A 6 25.54 -20.67 50.04
CA THR A 6 25.44 -19.72 48.90
C THR A 6 24.00 -19.31 48.52
N ASN A 7 23.74 -18.01 48.72
CA ASN A 7 23.12 -17.00 47.85
C ASN A 7 21.63 -17.00 47.41
N ARG A 8 21.04 -15.84 47.72
CA ARG A 8 19.96 -15.05 47.08
C ARG A 8 19.77 -15.24 45.57
N LEU A 9 18.52 -15.19 45.13
CA LEU A 9 17.87 -14.32 44.10
C LEU A 9 16.42 -14.85 43.97
N GLY A 10 15.32 -14.09 43.99
CA GLY A 10 15.06 -12.80 43.36
C GLY A 10 14.47 -13.00 41.96
N LYS A 11 13.16 -12.73 41.81
CA LYS A 11 12.46 -12.36 40.53
C LYS A 11 12.20 -13.55 39.58
N ARG A 12 11.15 -13.63 38.76
CA ARG A 12 10.11 -12.71 38.25
C ARG A 12 9.04 -13.58 37.55
N ALA A 13 7.79 -13.12 37.51
CA ALA A 13 6.77 -13.68 36.64
C ALA A 13 7.18 -13.55 35.16
N PRO A 14 7.02 -14.59 34.31
CA PRO A 14 7.26 -14.44 32.89
C PRO A 14 6.04 -13.78 32.21
N GLN A 15 6.24 -12.50 31.92
CA GLN A 15 6.07 -11.84 30.61
C GLN A 15 4.68 -11.87 29.97
N SER A 16 4.05 -10.68 29.99
CA SER A 16 3.05 -10.24 29.02
C SER A 16 3.41 -10.72 27.62
N ARG A 17 2.43 -11.30 26.94
CA ARG A 17 2.46 -11.47 25.50
C ARG A 17 2.50 -10.08 24.87
N ASP A 18 3.69 -9.63 24.48
CA ASP A 18 3.89 -8.59 23.49
C ASP A 18 3.17 -9.04 22.21
N THR A 19 1.89 -8.69 22.11
CA THR A 19 1.20 -8.66 20.84
C THR A 19 1.80 -7.47 20.11
N VAL A 20 2.90 -7.73 19.39
CA VAL A 20 3.36 -6.81 18.36
C VAL A 20 2.24 -6.78 17.34
N LEU A 21 1.32 -5.83 17.50
CA LEU A 21 0.42 -5.41 16.44
C LEU A 21 1.33 -4.90 15.33
N VAL A 22 1.66 -5.76 14.38
CA VAL A 22 2.24 -5.35 13.10
C VAL A 22 1.16 -4.48 12.46
N MET A 23 1.24 -3.18 12.72
CA MET A 23 0.45 -2.20 11.97
C MET A 23 0.81 -2.45 10.50
N PRO A 24 -0.19 -2.69 9.61
CA PRO A 24 0.11 -2.76 8.19
C PRO A 24 0.81 -1.45 7.85
N ALA A 25 2.03 -1.55 7.30
CA ALA A 25 2.78 -0.37 6.91
C ALA A 25 1.87 0.47 6.01
N GLN A 26 1.42 1.61 6.51
CA GLN A 26 0.52 2.49 5.78
C GLN A 26 1.28 2.96 4.55
N LEU A 27 0.77 2.57 3.39
CA LEU A 27 1.43 2.88 2.13
C LEU A 27 1.16 4.34 1.81
N LEU A 28 2.15 5.19 2.07
CA LEU A 28 2.09 6.60 1.74
C LEU A 28 2.34 6.80 0.24
N CYS A 29 1.61 7.75 -0.35
CA CYS A 29 1.87 8.20 -1.70
C CYS A 29 3.24 8.90 -1.75
N PRO A 30 4.14 8.53 -2.67
CA PRO A 30 5.44 9.19 -2.82
C PRO A 30 5.35 10.64 -3.33
N CYS A 31 4.19 11.06 -3.87
CA CYS A 31 3.99 12.38 -4.48
C CYS A 31 3.33 13.39 -3.54
N CYS A 32 2.30 12.97 -2.78
CA CYS A 32 1.53 13.85 -1.89
C CYS A 32 1.56 13.41 -0.42
N GLU A 33 2.31 12.35 -0.10
CA GLU A 33 2.52 11.80 1.24
C GLU A 33 1.25 11.29 1.96
N GLN A 34 0.10 11.27 1.28
CA GLN A 34 -1.16 10.76 1.83
C GLN A 34 -1.20 9.22 1.83
N ASP A 35 -1.87 8.63 2.81
CA ASP A 35 -2.04 7.19 2.96
C ASP A 35 -3.26 6.63 2.17
N TRP A 36 -3.81 7.42 1.25
CA TRP A 36 -5.00 7.06 0.46
C TRP A 36 -4.69 6.15 -0.73
N VAL A 37 -3.52 5.51 -0.71
CA VAL A 37 -3.11 4.58 -1.77
C VAL A 37 -3.89 3.27 -1.63
N ARG A 38 -4.55 2.87 -2.71
CA ARG A 38 -5.29 1.60 -2.78
C ARG A 38 -4.90 0.83 -4.03
N LEU A 39 -5.14 -0.47 -4.00
CA LEU A 39 -4.97 -1.34 -5.16
C LEU A 39 -6.25 -1.31 -6.01
N TYR A 40 -6.08 -1.01 -7.29
CA TYR A 40 -7.11 -1.04 -8.32
C TYR A 40 -6.70 -2.00 -9.41
N ARG A 41 -7.64 -2.29 -10.30
CA ARG A 41 -7.38 -2.95 -11.58
C ARG A 41 -8.16 -2.29 -12.70
N PHE A 42 -7.61 -2.33 -13.90
CA PHE A 42 -8.32 -1.96 -15.11
C PHE A 42 -9.38 -3.03 -15.42
N LYS A 43 -10.60 -2.61 -15.74
CA LYS A 43 -11.69 -3.52 -16.10
C LYS A 43 -11.46 -4.21 -17.45
N ALA A 44 -10.73 -3.54 -18.36
CA ALA A 44 -10.51 -4.02 -19.72
C ALA A 44 -9.63 -5.28 -19.80
N ASP A 45 -8.60 -5.38 -18.96
CA ASP A 45 -7.62 -6.48 -19.00
C ASP A 45 -7.31 -7.10 -17.63
N GLY A 46 -7.85 -6.55 -16.54
CA GLY A 46 -7.59 -7.01 -15.18
C GLY A 46 -6.22 -6.58 -14.62
N THR A 47 -5.44 -5.76 -15.34
CA THR A 47 -4.11 -5.34 -14.89
C THR A 47 -4.23 -4.51 -13.62
N SER A 48 -3.52 -4.94 -12.57
CA SER A 48 -3.55 -4.31 -11.26
C SER A 48 -2.51 -3.20 -11.12
N PHE A 49 -2.86 -2.14 -10.40
CA PHE A 49 -1.99 -0.99 -10.13
C PHE A 49 -2.35 -0.36 -8.79
N ARG A 50 -1.39 0.36 -8.21
CA ARG A 50 -1.60 1.18 -7.02
C ARG A 50 -1.94 2.60 -7.47
N LEU A 51 -2.95 3.18 -6.86
CA LEU A 51 -3.43 4.53 -7.16
C LEU A 51 -3.62 5.31 -5.85
N CYS A 52 -3.07 6.52 -5.81
CA CYS A 52 -3.46 7.52 -4.82
C CYS A 52 -4.65 8.30 -5.35
N ALA A 53 -5.79 8.24 -4.66
CA ALA A 53 -7.00 8.96 -5.08
C ALA A 53 -6.98 10.47 -4.79
N GLU A 54 -5.93 10.97 -4.11
CA GLU A 54 -5.79 12.41 -3.82
C GLU A 54 -5.11 13.16 -4.98
N CYS A 55 -4.09 12.56 -5.59
CA CYS A 55 -3.25 13.21 -6.59
C CYS A 55 -3.16 12.43 -7.91
N ASP A 56 -4.00 11.40 -8.06
CA ASP A 56 -4.13 10.54 -9.23
C ASP A 56 -2.83 9.89 -9.69
N SER A 57 -1.85 9.79 -8.78
CA SER A 57 -0.57 9.15 -9.03
C SER A 57 -0.72 7.64 -9.00
N LEU A 58 -0.19 6.99 -10.04
CA LEU A 58 -0.31 5.58 -10.35
C LEU A 58 1.06 4.92 -10.49
N TRP A 59 1.19 3.69 -9.98
CA TRP A 59 2.34 2.83 -10.23
C TRP A 59 1.99 1.35 -10.20
N TRP A 60 2.77 0.54 -10.91
CA TRP A 60 2.55 -0.91 -10.99
C TRP A 60 3.05 -1.62 -9.72
N PRO A 61 2.40 -2.71 -9.27
CA PRO A 61 2.77 -3.40 -8.03
C PRO A 61 4.17 -4.04 -8.09
N ASP A 62 4.60 -4.45 -9.28
CA ASP A 62 5.89 -5.11 -9.54
C ASP A 62 7.02 -4.13 -9.88
N GLU A 63 6.73 -2.83 -9.98
CA GLU A 63 7.74 -1.81 -10.25
C GLU A 63 8.33 -1.26 -8.96
N ALA A 64 9.67 -1.19 -8.88
CA ALA A 64 10.35 -0.54 -7.76
C ALA A 64 10.00 0.95 -7.75
N VAL A 65 9.23 1.38 -6.74
CA VAL A 65 8.72 2.76 -6.62
C VAL A 65 9.87 3.72 -6.33
N ALA A 66 10.40 4.35 -7.36
CA ALA A 66 11.17 5.59 -7.24
C ALA A 66 10.25 6.74 -7.65
N VAL A 67 10.14 7.78 -6.79
CA VAL A 67 9.27 8.98 -6.95
C VAL A 67 9.30 9.56 -8.37
N ALA A 68 10.42 9.43 -9.08
CA ALA A 68 10.62 9.93 -10.44
C ALA A 68 9.85 9.17 -11.55
N ARG A 69 9.06 8.13 -11.23
CA ARG A 69 8.34 7.30 -12.22
C ARG A 69 6.84 7.15 -11.98
N ALA A 70 6.26 7.91 -11.05
CA ALA A 70 4.80 7.88 -10.89
C ALA A 70 4.13 8.40 -12.17
N HIS A 71 3.24 7.59 -12.75
CA HIS A 71 2.41 7.99 -13.88
C HIS A 71 1.15 8.68 -13.35
N PHE A 72 0.53 9.56 -14.13
CA PHE A 72 -0.82 10.06 -13.81
C PHE A 72 -1.87 9.15 -14.40
N LEU A 73 -2.95 8.90 -13.65
CA LEU A 73 -4.05 8.04 -14.06
C LEU A 73 -4.63 8.51 -15.41
N ASP A 74 -4.81 9.81 -15.59
CA ASP A 74 -5.34 10.45 -16.80
C ASP A 74 -4.52 10.08 -18.03
N ASP A 75 -3.20 10.24 -17.95
CA ASP A 75 -2.28 9.95 -19.06
C ASP A 75 -2.29 8.47 -19.42
N VAL A 76 -2.27 7.59 -18.41
CA VAL A 76 -2.29 6.14 -18.61
C VAL A 76 -3.59 5.71 -19.27
N VAL A 77 -4.72 6.24 -18.80
CA VAL A 77 -6.04 5.91 -19.36
C VAL A 77 -6.20 6.48 -20.76
N ALA A 78 -5.79 7.72 -21.01
CA ALA A 78 -5.81 8.34 -22.33
C ALA A 78 -4.98 7.53 -23.35
N ALA A 79 -3.74 7.20 -22.99
CA ALA A 79 -2.85 6.38 -23.83
C ALA A 79 -3.46 5.00 -24.11
N ARG A 80 -4.07 4.39 -23.10
CA ARG A 80 -4.71 3.06 -23.22
C ARG A 80 -5.96 3.08 -24.10
N LEU A 81 -6.69 4.18 -24.11
CA LEU A 81 -7.87 4.38 -24.95
C LEU A 81 -7.53 4.95 -26.34
N GLY A 82 -6.28 5.34 -26.58
CA GLY A 82 -5.86 6.01 -27.81
C GLY A 82 -6.50 7.40 -27.97
N LEU A 83 -6.75 8.09 -26.86
CA LEU A 83 -7.35 9.44 -26.85
C LEU A 83 -6.27 10.50 -26.68
N GLU A 84 -6.45 11.64 -27.36
CA GLU A 84 -5.69 12.86 -27.10
C GLU A 84 -6.48 13.75 -26.11
N GLY A 85 -5.92 13.98 -24.92
CA GLY A 85 -6.53 14.83 -23.88
C GLY A 85 -7.20 14.07 -22.73
N ASN A 86 -8.06 14.76 -21.98
CA ASN A 86 -8.68 14.25 -20.75
C ASN A 86 -9.65 13.09 -21.04
N PRO A 87 -9.39 11.86 -20.56
CA PRO A 87 -10.26 10.71 -20.82
C PRO A 87 -11.58 10.73 -20.04
N TRP A 88 -11.73 11.64 -19.07
CA TRP A 88 -12.84 11.70 -18.12
C TRP A 88 -13.99 12.64 -18.51
N ASN A 89 -13.93 13.31 -19.68
CA ASN A 89 -15.00 14.22 -20.10
C ASN A 89 -16.39 13.54 -20.17
N ASP A 90 -16.43 12.30 -20.66
CA ASP A 90 -17.66 11.53 -20.85
C ASP A 90 -17.65 10.19 -20.07
N ARG A 91 -16.72 10.02 -19.13
CA ARG A 91 -16.51 8.76 -18.40
C ARG A 91 -16.22 9.02 -16.93
N VAL A 92 -16.64 8.11 -16.09
CA VAL A 92 -16.24 8.11 -14.68
C VAL A 92 -15.24 6.99 -14.42
N TRP A 93 -14.44 7.13 -13.36
CA TRP A 93 -13.43 6.12 -13.00
C TRP A 93 -14.01 4.72 -12.90
N THR A 94 -15.21 4.57 -12.33
CA THR A 94 -15.86 3.27 -12.15
C THR A 94 -16.18 2.57 -13.47
N ASP A 95 -16.14 3.24 -14.61
CA ASP A 95 -16.32 2.60 -15.92
C ASP A 95 -15.03 1.93 -16.41
N VAL A 96 -13.87 2.41 -15.95
CA VAL A 96 -12.54 2.04 -16.47
C VAL A 96 -11.77 1.18 -15.46
N ILE A 97 -11.88 1.51 -14.18
CA ILE A 97 -11.11 0.92 -13.09
C ILE A 97 -12.05 0.47 -11.97
N GLU A 98 -11.61 -0.51 -11.19
CA GLU A 98 -12.32 -0.94 -9.99
C GLU A 98 -11.34 -1.30 -8.87
N PRO A 99 -11.73 -1.13 -7.60
CA PRO A 99 -10.89 -1.55 -6.49
C PRO A 99 -10.61 -3.05 -6.59
N THR A 100 -9.34 -3.43 -6.49
CA THR A 100 -9.00 -4.84 -6.32
C THR A 100 -9.39 -5.21 -4.90
N PRO A 101 -10.24 -6.24 -4.69
CA PRO A 101 -10.57 -6.68 -3.34
C PRO A 101 -9.27 -7.06 -2.64
N GLY A 102 -8.83 -6.21 -1.72
CA GLY A 102 -7.69 -6.49 -0.89
C GLY A 102 -7.96 -7.79 -0.16
N LEU A 103 -7.05 -8.74 -0.31
CA LEU A 103 -7.03 -9.98 0.46
C LEU A 103 -7.09 -9.58 1.95
N ARG A 104 -8.28 -9.62 2.55
CA ARG A 104 -8.42 -9.59 4.01
C ARG A 104 -7.77 -10.88 4.49
N ARG A 105 -6.54 -10.78 5.01
CA ARG A 105 -5.97 -11.78 5.90
C ARG A 105 -6.12 -11.30 7.32
#